data_AF-A0A291QD99-F1
#
_entry.id   AF-A0A291QD99-F1
#
_cell.length_a   1.000
_cell.length_b   1.000
_cell.length_c   1.000
_cell.angle_alpha   90.00
_cell.angle_beta   90.00
_cell.angle_gamma   90.00
#
_symmetry.space_group_name_H-M   'P 1'
#
loop_
_entity.id
_entity.type
_entity.pdbx_description
1 polymer ?
#
loop_
_entity_poly.entity_id
_entity_poly.type
_entity_poly.pdbx_seq_one_letter_code
_entity_poly.pdbx_strand_id
1 'polypeptide(L)'
;MGDHIKADLAAIKKCSRDLGKIHDEFERNGNPADEYGNAVGHGGLKDAFSEFGDTWKKTRKKLMKELEKLAEFTSTAAKTYDKIDEELAKAIREAKAQSKGKK
;
A
#
# COMPACT_ATOMS: atom_id res chain seq x y z
N MET A 1 15.26 14.19 -14.14
CA MET A 1 15.48 13.66 -12.77
C MET A 1 16.92 13.23 -12.48
N GLY A 2 17.47 13.58 -11.31
CA GLY A 2 18.72 12.99 -10.78
C GLY A 2 18.51 11.55 -10.27
N ASP A 3 19.57 10.73 -10.24
CA ASP A 3 19.45 9.28 -10.02
C ASP A 3 18.90 8.88 -8.64
N HIS A 4 19.19 9.67 -7.60
CA HIS A 4 18.65 9.49 -6.25
C HIS A 4 17.11 9.61 -6.22
N ILE A 5 16.55 10.63 -6.87
CA ILE A 5 15.09 10.82 -6.91
C ILE A 5 14.39 9.68 -7.65
N LYS A 6 15.01 9.13 -8.70
CA LYS A 6 14.46 7.96 -9.41
C LYS A 6 14.45 6.72 -8.51
N ALA A 7 15.52 6.49 -7.75
CA ALA A 7 15.62 5.38 -6.80
C ALA A 7 14.58 5.49 -5.68
N ASP A 8 14.41 6.69 -5.11
CA ASP A 8 13.41 6.96 -4.06
C ASP A 8 11.98 6.75 -4.59
N LEU A 9 11.69 7.22 -5.80
CA LEU A 9 10.38 7.02 -6.43
C LEU A 9 10.08 5.54 -6.71
N ALA A 10 11.09 4.78 -7.15
CA ALA A 10 10.95 3.33 -7.32
C ALA A 10 10.68 2.63 -5.98
N ALA A 11 11.35 3.07 -4.90
CA ALA A 11 11.13 2.55 -3.56
C ALA A 11 9.70 2.85 -3.06
N ILE A 12 9.20 4.07 -3.24
CA ILE A 12 7.82 4.46 -2.87
C ILE A 12 6.80 3.61 -3.65
N LYS A 13 6.99 3.45 -4.97
CA LYS A 13 6.12 2.60 -5.81
C LYS A 13 6.14 1.14 -5.36
N LYS A 14 7.30 0.62 -4.95
CA LYS A 14 7.43 -0.73 -4.41
C LYS A 14 6.70 -0.87 -3.08
N CYS A 15 6.88 0.08 -2.17
CA CYS A 15 6.19 0.11 -0.88
C CYS A 15 4.66 0.06 -1.06
N SER A 16 4.11 0.91 -1.94
CA SER A 16 2.66 0.91 -2.24
C SER A 16 2.14 -0.46 -2.69
N ARG A 17 2.87 -1.13 -3.59
CA ARG A 17 2.50 -2.48 -4.07
C ARG A 17 2.58 -3.53 -2.97
N ASP A 18 3.64 -3.50 -2.16
CA ASP A 18 3.84 -4.48 -1.10
C ASP A 18 2.77 -4.33 0.01
N LEU A 19 2.38 -3.10 0.34
CA LEU A 19 1.27 -2.81 1.24
C LEU A 19 -0.06 -3.36 0.72
N GLY A 20 -0.33 -3.19 -0.58
CA GLY A 20 -1.52 -3.77 -1.22
C GLY A 20 -1.54 -5.30 -1.15
N LYS A 21 -0.39 -5.97 -1.37
CA LYS A 21 -0.30 -7.43 -1.23
C LYS A 21 -0.58 -7.89 0.20
N ILE A 22 -0.01 -7.21 1.20
CA ILE A 22 -0.25 -7.56 2.61
C ILE A 22 -1.73 -7.37 2.96
N HIS A 23 -2.36 -6.29 2.47
CA HIS A 23 -3.79 -6.07 2.62
C HIS A 23 -4.62 -7.24 2.05
N ASP A 24 -4.34 -7.65 0.81
CA ASP A 24 -5.06 -8.74 0.13
C ASP A 24 -4.89 -10.09 0.85
N GLU A 25 -3.71 -10.36 1.40
CA GLU A 25 -3.46 -11.56 2.19
C GLU A 25 -4.30 -11.57 3.47
N PHE A 26 -4.37 -10.45 4.19
CA PHE A 26 -5.26 -10.33 5.35
C PHE A 26 -6.72 -10.44 4.96
N GLU A 27 -7.13 -9.97 3.78
CA GLU A 27 -8.50 -10.10 3.30
C GLU A 27 -8.88 -11.58 3.08
N ARG A 28 -8.02 -12.32 2.37
CA ARG A 28 -8.25 -13.70 1.95
C ARG A 28 -8.12 -14.71 3.09
N ASN A 29 -7.14 -14.54 3.97
CA ASN A 29 -6.79 -15.50 5.03
C ASN A 29 -7.22 -14.99 6.42
N GLY A 30 -8.48 -14.57 6.51
CA GLY A 30 -8.89 -13.55 7.47
C GLY A 30 -9.14 -13.99 8.91
N ASN A 31 -9.52 -15.23 9.20
CA ASN A 31 -9.79 -15.62 10.59
C ASN A 31 -9.42 -17.07 10.87
N PRO A 32 -8.29 -17.31 11.56
CA PRO A 32 -7.90 -18.66 11.96
C PRO A 32 -8.99 -19.36 12.76
N ALA A 33 -9.77 -18.62 13.57
CA ALA A 33 -10.78 -19.21 14.45
C ALA A 33 -12.03 -19.74 13.73
N ASP A 34 -12.32 -19.26 12.50
CA ASP A 34 -13.52 -19.66 11.76
C ASP A 34 -13.49 -21.16 11.41
N GLU A 35 -12.31 -21.75 11.26
CA GLU A 35 -12.13 -23.17 10.89
C GLU A 35 -12.15 -24.13 12.09
N TYR A 36 -11.79 -23.65 13.29
CA TYR A 36 -11.58 -24.52 14.46
C TYR A 36 -12.78 -24.60 15.42
N GLY A 37 -13.71 -23.64 15.39
CA GLY A 37 -14.78 -23.54 16.40
C GLY A 37 -15.63 -24.80 16.61
N ASN A 38 -15.83 -25.61 15.56
CA ASN A 38 -16.56 -26.89 15.63
C ASN A 38 -15.67 -28.10 15.96
N ALA A 39 -14.35 -27.97 15.80
CA ALA A 39 -13.39 -29.02 16.12
C ALA A 39 -13.05 -29.06 17.62
N VAL A 40 -13.33 -27.97 18.35
CA VAL A 40 -13.04 -27.86 19.77
C VAL A 40 -14.16 -28.47 20.61
N GLY A 41 -13.94 -29.67 21.17
CA GLY A 41 -14.94 -30.38 21.98
C GLY A 41 -15.11 -29.87 23.42
N HIS A 42 -14.20 -29.03 23.93
CA HIS A 42 -14.24 -28.53 25.31
C HIS A 42 -14.78 -27.09 25.37
N GLY A 43 -15.83 -26.86 26.18
CA GLY A 43 -16.55 -25.58 26.28
C GLY A 43 -15.64 -24.37 26.57
N GLY A 44 -14.77 -24.44 27.59
CA GLY A 44 -13.86 -23.33 27.90
C GLY A 44 -12.82 -23.03 26.82
N LEU A 45 -12.47 -24.03 25.99
CA LEU A 45 -11.55 -23.82 24.88
C LEU A 45 -12.29 -23.20 23.69
N LYS A 46 -13.56 -23.59 23.46
CA LYS A 46 -14.44 -22.96 22.48
C LYS A 46 -14.64 -21.46 22.78
N ASP A 47 -14.89 -21.10 24.04
CA ASP A 47 -15.10 -19.70 24.45
C ASP A 47 -13.83 -18.87 24.20
N ALA A 48 -12.66 -19.38 24.59
CA ALA A 48 -11.38 -18.72 24.35
C ALA A 48 -11.08 -18.55 22.84
N PHE A 49 -11.38 -19.57 22.02
CA PHE A 49 -11.23 -19.48 20.56
C PHE A 49 -12.20 -18.46 19.94
N SER A 50 -13.43 -18.37 20.45
CA SER A 50 -14.41 -17.37 20.01
C SER A 50 -13.96 -15.95 20.33
N GLU A 51 -13.50 -15.70 21.56
CA GLU A 51 -12.99 -14.39 21.98
C GLU A 51 -11.75 -13.97 21.17
N PHE A 52 -10.84 -14.92 20.94
CA PHE A 52 -9.70 -14.72 20.05
C PHE A 52 -10.14 -14.35 18.64
N GLY A 53 -11.07 -15.12 18.04
CA GLY A 53 -11.58 -14.88 16.70
C GLY A 53 -12.21 -13.51 16.52
N ASP A 54 -13.02 -13.08 17.49
CA ASP A 54 -13.64 -11.75 17.47
C ASP A 54 -12.62 -10.62 17.59
N THR A 55 -11.66 -10.77 18.50
CA THR A 55 -10.59 -9.79 18.71
C THR A 55 -9.68 -9.70 17.49
N TRP A 56 -9.29 -10.84 16.94
CA TRP A 56 -8.51 -10.95 15.70
C TRP A 56 -9.24 -10.29 14.53
N LYS A 57 -10.53 -10.59 14.33
CA LYS A 57 -11.34 -10.00 13.26
C LYS A 57 -11.41 -8.48 13.36
N LYS A 58 -11.61 -7.93 14.57
CA LYS A 58 -11.66 -6.47 14.80
C LYS A 58 -10.30 -5.82 14.52
N THR A 59 -9.23 -6.36 15.08
CA THR A 59 -7.87 -5.83 14.94
C THR A 59 -7.36 -5.94 13.49
N ARG A 60 -7.56 -7.09 12.83
CA ARG A 60 -7.22 -7.28 11.42
C ARG A 60 -7.95 -6.29 10.51
N LYS A 61 -9.26 -6.11 10.68
CA LYS A 61 -10.01 -5.13 9.88
C LYS A 61 -9.50 -3.70 10.07
N LYS A 62 -9.06 -3.35 11.27
CA LYS A 62 -8.43 -2.05 11.53
C LYS A 62 -7.10 -1.92 10.79
N LEU A 63 -6.23 -2.93 10.89
CA LEU A 63 -4.95 -2.98 10.20
C LEU A 63 -5.12 -2.87 8.67
N MET A 64 -6.07 -3.60 8.09
CA MET A 64 -6.37 -3.54 6.66
C MET A 64 -6.71 -2.10 6.21
N LYS A 65 -7.61 -1.41 6.93
CA LYS A 65 -7.95 -0.02 6.62
C LYS A 65 -6.75 0.93 6.71
N GLU A 66 -5.81 0.68 7.62
CA GLU A 66 -4.59 1.48 7.74
C GLU A 66 -3.61 1.20 6.59
N LEU A 67 -3.46 -0.07 6.18
CA LEU A 67 -2.65 -0.48 5.03
C LEU A 67 -3.19 0.10 3.72
N GLU A 68 -4.51 0.07 3.51
CA GLU A 68 -5.19 0.65 2.35
C GLU A 68 -4.88 2.16 2.25
N LYS A 69 -5.09 2.91 3.33
CA LYS A 69 -4.76 4.35 3.38
C LYS A 69 -3.29 4.63 3.09
N LEU A 70 -2.38 3.84 3.65
CA LEU A 70 -0.95 4.02 3.40
C LEU A 70 -0.58 3.70 1.95
N ALA A 71 -1.19 2.68 1.35
CA ALA A 71 -1.03 2.35 -0.06
C ALA A 71 -1.53 3.49 -0.97
N GLU A 72 -2.68 4.10 -0.64
CA GLU A 72 -3.21 5.28 -1.34
C GLU A 72 -2.28 6.48 -1.25
N PHE A 73 -1.76 6.79 -0.05
CA PHE A 73 -0.83 7.91 0.14
C PHE A 73 0.45 7.72 -0.66
N THR A 74 1.06 6.53 -0.59
CA THR A 74 2.28 6.21 -1.34
C THR A 74 2.06 6.24 -2.85
N SER A 75 0.92 5.75 -3.33
CA SER A 75 0.52 5.83 -4.75
C SER A 75 0.33 7.28 -5.21
N THR A 76 -0.33 8.10 -4.40
CA THR A 76 -0.56 9.53 -4.68
C THR A 76 0.74 10.30 -4.73
N ALA A 77 1.63 10.07 -3.76
CA ALA A 77 2.97 10.66 -3.75
C ALA A 77 3.74 10.29 -5.03
N ALA A 78 3.76 9.01 -5.39
CA ALA A 78 4.45 8.55 -6.58
C ALA A 78 3.92 9.22 -7.87
N LYS A 79 2.60 9.28 -8.05
CA LYS A 79 1.97 9.95 -9.21
C LYS A 79 2.30 11.44 -9.26
N THR A 80 2.35 12.10 -8.10
CA THR A 80 2.67 13.52 -8.01
C THR A 80 4.11 13.78 -8.42
N TYR A 81 5.05 12.97 -7.95
CA TYR A 81 6.46 13.08 -8.34
C TYR A 81 6.69 12.81 -9.84
N ASP A 82 6.04 11.79 -10.41
CA ASP A 82 6.09 11.53 -11.86
C ASP A 82 5.61 12.74 -12.66
N LYS A 83 4.45 13.31 -12.27
CA LYS A 83 3.87 14.48 -12.94
C LYS A 83 4.80 15.70 -12.89
N ILE A 84 5.42 15.97 -11.73
CA ILE A 84 6.38 17.07 -11.59
C ILE A 84 7.60 16.86 -12.48
N ASP A 85 8.15 15.65 -12.59
CA ASP A 85 9.28 15.38 -13.50
C ASP A 85 8.89 15.58 -14.97
N GLU A 86 7.70 15.14 -15.37
CA GLU A 86 7.18 15.33 -16.73
C GLU A 86 7.03 16.81 -17.09
N GLU A 87 6.42 17.60 -16.20
CA GLU A 87 6.23 19.05 -16.38
C GLU A 87 7.57 19.78 -16.45
N LEU A 88 8.52 19.45 -15.56
CA LEU A 88 9.86 20.03 -15.56
C LEU A 88 10.63 19.67 -16.83
N ALA A 89 10.59 18.41 -17.25
CA ALA A 89 11.24 17.95 -18.48
C ALA A 89 10.66 18.65 -19.71
N LYS A 90 9.33 18.84 -19.76
CA LYS A 90 8.66 19.59 -20.81
C LYS A 90 9.13 21.04 -20.85
N ALA A 91 9.13 21.74 -19.72
CA ALA A 91 9.58 23.13 -19.63
C ALA A 91 11.05 23.30 -20.10
N ILE A 92 11.94 22.38 -19.70
CA ILE A 92 13.35 22.39 -20.15
C ILE A 92 13.46 22.20 -21.67
N ARG A 93 12.69 21.27 -22.25
CA ARG A 93 12.69 21.02 -23.70
C ARG A 93 12.17 22.24 -24.47
N GLU A 94 11.10 22.86 -23.99
CA GLU A 94 10.52 24.07 -24.58
C GLU A 94 11.50 25.24 -24.53
N ALA A 95 12.13 25.50 -23.38
CA ALA A 95 13.17 26.52 -23.24
C ALA A 95 14.36 26.30 -24.19
N LYS A 96 14.78 25.03 -24.37
CA LYS A 96 15.85 24.66 -25.31
C LYS A 96 15.45 24.84 -26.77
N ALA A 97 14.19 24.59 -27.11
CA ALA A 97 13.68 24.82 -28.47
C ALA A 97 13.62 26.32 -28.79
N GLN A 98 13.15 27.14 -27.85
CA GLN A 98 13.10 28.60 -27.99
C GLN A 98 14.49 29.23 -28.15
N SER A 99 15.50 28.74 -27.44
CA SER A 99 16.88 29.26 -27.59
C SER A 99 17.55 28.88 -28.91
N LYS A 100 17.16 27.75 -29.53
CA LYS A 100 17.65 27.34 -30.86
C LYS A 100 17.02 28.10 -32.02
N GLY A 101 15.77 28.57 -31.89
CA GLY A 101 15.09 29.37 -32.93
C GLY A 101 15.50 30.85 -32.95
N LYS A 102 16.33 31.30 -32.00
CA LYS A 102 16.82 32.69 -31.86
C LYS A 102 18.24 32.90 -32.40
N LYS A 103 18.85 31.86 -32.96
CA LYS A 103 20.13 31.90 -33.71
C LYS A 103 19.85 31.68 -35.18
#